data_AF-A0A353J8K4-F1
#
_entry.id   AF-A0A353J8K4-F1
#
_cell.length_a   1.000
_cell.length_b   1.000
_cell.length_c   1.000
_cell.angle_alpha   90.00
_cell.angle_beta   90.00
_cell.angle_gamma   90.00
#
_symmetry.space_group_name_H-M   'P 1'
#
loop_
_entity.id
_entity.type
_entity.pdbx_description
1 polymer ?
#
loop_
_entity_poly.entity_id
_entity_poly.type
_entity_poly.pdbx_seq_one_letter_code
_entity_poly.pdbx_strand_id
1 'polypeptide(L)' 'MINIFIKKGWKLNPNEKIVNSIITRCEANNGECPCHNPGFSREDRLCPCKEYRENDICHCTLYIKDEK' A
#
# COMPACT_ATOMS: atom_id res chain seq x y z
N MET A 1 5.30 12.70 1.74
CA MET A 1 5.19 11.81 0.58
C MET A 1 5.67 10.42 0.93
N ILE A 2 4.77 9.44 0.83
CA ILE A 2 5.12 8.02 0.93
C ILE A 2 5.92 7.59 -0.30
N ASN A 3 6.82 6.62 -0.13
CA ASN A 3 7.56 6.07 -1.26
C ASN A 3 6.72 5.03 -1.99
N ILE A 4 6.42 5.26 -3.27
CA ILE A 4 5.70 4.29 -4.10
C ILE A 4 6.69 3.24 -4.61
N PHE A 5 6.43 1.98 -4.29
CA PHE A 5 7.24 0.85 -4.74
C PHE A 5 6.32 -0.21 -5.33
N ILE A 6 6.49 -0.49 -6.62
CA ILE A 6 5.67 -1.44 -7.37
C ILE A 6 6.53 -2.68 -7.67
N LYS A 7 6.16 -3.82 -7.08
CA LYS A 7 6.75 -5.13 -7.35
C LYS A 7 6.53 -5.54 -8.81
N LYS A 8 7.44 -6.32 -9.38
CA LYS A 8 7.27 -6.92 -10.71
C LYS A 8 5.98 -7.75 -10.75
N GLY A 9 5.15 -7.57 -11.77
CA GLY A 9 3.85 -8.25 -11.89
C GLY A 9 2.75 -7.62 -11.01
N TRP A 10 2.96 -6.40 -10.53
CA TRP A 10 1.96 -5.60 -9.85
C TRP A 10 1.83 -4.24 -10.55
N LYS A 11 0.71 -3.58 -10.29
CA LYS A 11 0.42 -2.21 -10.74
C LYS A 11 -0.32 -1.45 -9.64
N LEU A 12 -0.37 -0.13 -9.76
CA LEU A 12 -1.28 0.66 -8.94
C LEU A 12 -2.74 0.36 -9.32
N ASN A 13 -3.65 0.61 -8.39
CA ASN A 13 -5.08 0.57 -8.70
C ASN A 13 -5.38 1.46 -9.92
N PRO A 14 -6.10 0.96 -10.94
CA PRO A 14 -6.41 1.76 -12.13
C PRO A 14 -7.36 2.93 -11.82
N ASN A 15 -8.05 2.90 -10.68
CA ASN A 15 -8.89 4.00 -10.25
C ASN A 15 -8.05 5.04 -9.48
N GLU A 16 -7.68 6.11 -10.17
CA GLU A 16 -6.89 7.21 -9.60
C GLU A 16 -7.51 7.85 -8.35
N LYS A 17 -8.85 7.87 -8.23
CA LYS A 17 -9.51 8.40 -7.04
C LYS A 17 -9.20 7.56 -5.80
N ILE A 18 -9.14 6.24 -5.97
CA ILE A 18 -8.75 5.31 -4.91
C ILE A 18 -7.27 5.49 -4.56
N VAL A 19 -6.40 5.55 -5.58
CA VAL A 19 -4.96 5.76 -5.40
C VAL A 19 -4.69 7.03 -4.60
N ASN A 20 -5.23 8.16 -5.04
CA ASN A 20 -5.04 9.46 -4.39
C ASN A 20 -5.59 9.45 -2.96
N SER A 21 -6.79 8.88 -2.74
CA SER A 21 -7.36 8.80 -1.40
C SER A 21 -6.50 7.99 -0.43
N ILE A 22 -5.92 6.88 -0.88
CA ILE A 22 -5.04 6.05 -0.05
C ILE A 22 -3.72 6.78 0.24
N ILE A 23 -3.07 7.35 -0.79
CA ILE A 23 -1.81 8.09 -0.62
C ILE A 23 -1.99 9.23 0.39
N THR A 24 -3.04 10.06 0.23
CA THR A 24 -3.33 11.16 1.16
C THR A 24 -3.53 10.66 2.59
N ARG A 25 -4.24 9.54 2.78
CA ARG A 25 -4.42 8.97 4.12
C ARG A 25 -3.12 8.42 4.71
N CYS A 26 -2.27 7.78 3.90
CA CYS A 26 -0.95 7.36 4.35
C CYS A 26 -0.12 8.58 4.82
N GLU A 27 -0.13 9.67 4.05
CA GLU A 27 0.59 10.90 4.41
C GLU A 27 0.07 11.53 5.69
N ALA A 28 -1.26 11.62 5.85
CA ALA A 28 -1.89 12.09 7.08
C ALA A 28 -1.56 11.19 8.28
N ASN A 29 -1.25 9.91 8.05
CA ASN A 29 -0.93 8.91 9.07
C ASN A 29 0.59 8.63 9.17
N ASN A 30 1.43 9.64 8.93
CA ASN A 30 2.89 9.56 9.05
C ASN A 30 3.55 8.43 8.22
N GLY A 31 2.94 8.11 7.08
CA GLY A 31 3.36 7.08 6.15
C GLY A 31 2.80 5.68 6.41
N GLU A 32 2.01 5.47 7.47
CA GLU A 32 1.42 4.16 7.79
C GLU A 32 0.22 3.82 6.89
N CYS A 33 0.02 2.54 6.57
CA CYS A 33 -1.13 2.07 5.79
C CYS A 33 -2.43 2.51 6.46
N PRO A 34 -3.40 3.05 5.72
CA PRO A 34 -4.73 3.37 6.26
C PRO A 34 -5.61 2.13 6.44
N CYS A 35 -5.10 0.95 6.08
CA CYS A 35 -5.76 -0.33 6.29
C CYS A 35 -5.60 -0.81 7.73
N HIS A 36 -6.54 -1.63 8.21
CA HIS A 36 -6.43 -2.23 9.53
C HIS A 36 -5.34 -3.32 9.55
N ASN A 37 -4.29 -3.08 10.32
CA ASN A 37 -3.36 -4.08 10.85
C ASN A 37 -2.44 -4.81 9.85
N PRO A 38 -1.62 -4.14 9.05
CA PRO A 38 -0.60 -4.83 8.25
C PRO A 38 0.63 -5.28 9.07
N GLY A 39 0.61 -5.16 10.41
CA GLY A 39 1.67 -5.65 11.31
C GLY A 39 1.68 -5.01 12.70
N PHE A 40 2.60 -5.47 13.55
CA PHE A 40 2.67 -5.11 14.98
C PHE A 40 3.59 -3.91 15.26
N SER A 41 4.68 -3.79 14.51
CA SER A 41 5.62 -2.66 14.61
C SER A 41 5.18 -1.51 13.73
N ARG A 42 5.76 -0.32 13.93
CA ARG A 42 5.51 0.82 13.05
C ARG A 42 6.07 0.56 11.65
N GLU A 43 7.23 -0.08 11.55
CA GLU A 43 7.95 -0.41 10.32
C GLU A 43 7.15 -1.38 9.44
N ASP A 44 6.40 -2.30 10.05
CA ASP A 44 5.48 -3.19 9.33
C ASP A 44 4.31 -2.41 8.74
N ARG A 45 3.88 -1.34 9.43
CA ARG A 45 2.73 -0.52 9.03
C ARG A 45 3.06 0.54 7.99
N LEU A 46 4.31 0.97 7.83
CA LEU A 46 4.70 1.95 6.81
C LEU A 46 4.39 1.44 5.40
N CYS A 47 3.63 2.22 4.63
CA CYS A 47 3.30 1.93 3.23
C CYS A 47 4.56 2.09 2.34
N PRO A 48 4.90 1.12 1.48
CA PRO A 48 4.23 -0.17 1.26
C PRO A 48 4.44 -1.11 2.45
N CYS A 49 3.37 -1.61 3.06
CA CYS A 49 3.43 -2.34 4.33
C CYS A 49 3.99 -3.76 4.21
N LYS A 50 4.30 -4.41 5.34
CA LYS A 50 4.87 -5.75 5.41
C LYS A 50 4.10 -6.77 4.57
N GLU A 51 2.77 -6.79 4.67
CA GLU A 51 1.91 -7.70 3.90
C GLU A 51 2.15 -7.60 2.38
N TYR A 52 2.34 -6.38 1.87
CA TYR A 52 2.63 -6.20 0.45
C TYR A 52 4.06 -6.62 0.10
N ARG A 53 5.02 -6.21 0.93
CA ARG A 53 6.45 -6.48 0.70
C ARG A 53 6.74 -7.97 0.71
N GLU A 54 6.25 -8.68 1.73
CA GLU A 54 6.65 -10.04 2.07
C GLU A 54 5.58 -11.10 1.70
N ASN A 55 4.30 -10.79 1.90
CA ASN A 55 3.22 -11.78 1.73
C ASN A 55 2.48 -11.67 0.38
N ASP A 56 2.90 -10.74 -0.49
CA ASP A 56 2.26 -10.52 -1.79
C ASP A 56 0.74 -10.22 -1.69
N ILE A 57 0.36 -9.42 -0.69
CA ILE A 57 -1.03 -8.99 -0.44
C ILE A 57 -1.09 -7.49 -0.14
N CYS A 58 -1.98 -6.76 -0.83
CA CYS A 58 -2.29 -5.37 -0.51
C CYS A 58 -3.77 -5.22 -0.16
N HIS A 59 -4.10 -5.20 1.13
CA HIS A 59 -5.49 -5.15 1.60
C HIS A 59 -6.22 -3.85 1.25
N CYS A 60 -5.51 -2.72 1.19
CA CYS A 60 -6.13 -1.44 0.79
C CYS A 60 -6.33 -1.33 -0.72
N THR A 61 -5.88 -2.31 -1.52
CA THR A 61 -5.96 -2.32 -2.98
C THR A 61 -5.19 -1.20 -3.68
N LEU A 62 -4.25 -0.52 -3.00
CA LEU A 62 -3.36 0.45 -3.64
C LEU A 62 -2.51 -0.21 -4.73
N TYR A 63 -1.97 -1.39 -4.41
CA TYR A 63 -1.24 -2.23 -5.34
C TYR A 63 -2.11 -3.45 -5.69
N ILE A 64 -2.27 -3.74 -6.96
CA ILE A 64 -3.01 -4.90 -7.46
C ILE A 64 -2.09 -5.79 -8.29
N LYS A 65 -2.29 -7.11 -8.23
CA LYS A 65 -1.55 -8.04 -9.09
C LYS A 65 -1.96 -7.79 -10.53
N ASP A 66 -0.96 -7.66 -11.39
CA ASP A 66 -1.17 -7.62 -12.83
C ASP A 66 -1.35 -9.07 -13.28
N GLU A 67 -2.58 -9.56 -13.19
CA GLU A 67 -2.96 -10.84 -13.79
C GLU A 67 -2.82 -10.69 -15.31
N LYS A 68 -1.71 -11.20 -15.83
CA LYS A 68 -1.51 -11.42 -17.26
C LYS A 68 -2.12 -12.75 -17.68
#